data_AF-A5G8G9-F1
#
_entry.id   AF-A5G8G9-F1
#
_cell.length_a   1.000
_cell.length_b   1.000
_cell.length_c   1.000
_cell.angle_alpha   90.00
_cell.angle_beta   90.00
_cell.angle_gamma   90.00
#
_symmetry.space_group_name_H-M   'P 1'
#
loop_
_entity.id
_entity.type
_entity.pdbx_description
1 polymer ?
#
loop_
_entity_poly.entity_id
_entity_poly.type
_entity_poly.pdbx_seq_one_letter_code
_entity_poly.pdbx_strand_id
1 'polypeptide(L)'
;MADESSKTSIDLNNLKAGGFIKERGKDLFTVRLRVPGGRMTVPRLKKIAQVAEKFGGEFVHLSVRQSIELININFRDFDAVVAELGEGEQKVASCGARVRVPTACGGCEYNPNGLVDTQRSALEVDEKLFGTPTGHHKFKVGFAGCPFDCPKSATNDVGFQGAIWPELSKEECISCGLCAKSCTEGAIAMGDDGKPVFRADKCIYCGDCVKVCPTEAWKTEKIGYTVRIGGKWGRHPLVGTLFATFVPEERVVEFISEVLAWYKEKADGAGRVRIGDIIIKEGSDSLLSRLRPKFPEYVVAETIAPQVIATQIGT
;
A
#
# COMPACT_ATOMS: atom_id res chain seq x y z
N MET A 1 -54.31 11.54 -9.45
CA MET A 1 -53.39 12.64 -9.13
C MET A 1 -53.14 12.64 -7.64
N ALA A 2 -52.00 12.10 -7.22
CA ALA A 2 -51.37 12.40 -5.93
C ALA A 2 -49.91 11.98 -6.09
N ASP A 3 -49.06 12.99 -6.20
CA ASP A 3 -47.62 12.95 -6.33
C ASP A 3 -47.03 12.59 -4.96
N GLU A 4 -46.63 11.34 -4.76
CA GLU A 4 -45.73 10.97 -3.65
C GLU A 4 -44.30 11.01 -4.17
N SER A 5 -43.78 12.23 -4.31
CA SER A 5 -42.34 12.44 -4.39
C SER A 5 -41.75 11.99 -3.05
N SER A 6 -41.31 10.73 -3.00
CA SER A 6 -40.36 10.23 -2.02
C SER A 6 -39.12 11.13 -2.08
N LYS A 7 -39.09 12.15 -1.23
CA LYS A 7 -37.91 12.99 -1.03
C LYS A 7 -36.87 12.12 -0.33
N THR A 8 -36.10 11.39 -1.12
CA THR A 8 -34.83 10.81 -0.67
C THR A 8 -33.99 11.99 -0.19
N SER A 9 -33.88 12.18 1.12
CA SER A 9 -33.06 13.25 1.70
C SER A 9 -31.59 12.88 1.51
N ILE A 10 -31.05 13.19 0.34
CA ILE A 10 -29.68 12.84 -0.04
C ILE A 10 -28.71 13.70 0.77
N ASP A 11 -28.03 13.08 1.72
CA ASP A 11 -26.88 13.70 2.37
C ASP A 11 -25.65 13.60 1.45
N LEU A 12 -25.39 14.71 0.74
CA LEU A 12 -24.23 14.86 -0.15
C LEU A 12 -22.89 14.66 0.58
N ASN A 13 -22.82 14.85 1.90
CA ASN A 13 -21.60 14.61 2.67
C ASN A 13 -21.38 13.12 2.92
N ASN A 14 -22.46 12.36 3.19
CA ASN A 14 -22.41 10.90 3.24
C ASN A 14 -22.06 10.28 1.88
N LEU A 15 -22.54 10.85 0.76
CA LEU A 15 -22.16 10.41 -0.58
C LEU A 15 -20.66 10.62 -0.88
N LYS A 16 -20.10 11.78 -0.50
CA LYS A 16 -18.66 12.07 -0.67
C LYS A 16 -17.76 11.17 0.20
N ALA A 17 -18.29 10.67 1.31
CA ALA A 17 -17.64 9.71 2.19
C ALA A 17 -17.71 8.27 1.66
N GLY A 18 -18.84 7.90 1.05
CA GLY A 18 -19.25 6.52 0.74
C GLY A 18 -18.74 5.91 -0.57
N GLY A 19 -17.66 6.38 -1.17
CA GLY A 19 -17.12 5.75 -2.39
C GLY A 19 -17.87 6.08 -3.69
N PHE A 20 -18.89 6.94 -3.62
CA PHE A 20 -19.62 7.49 -4.76
C PHE A 20 -18.91 8.73 -5.31
N ILE A 21 -18.62 8.74 -6.61
CA ILE A 21 -17.86 9.80 -7.27
C ILE A 21 -18.74 10.42 -8.34
N LYS A 22 -19.01 11.72 -8.25
CA LYS A 22 -19.86 12.42 -9.21
C LYS A 22 -19.23 12.41 -10.60
N GLU A 23 -20.01 12.00 -11.61
CA GLU A 23 -19.62 12.02 -13.01
C GLU A 23 -20.06 13.32 -13.72
N ARG A 24 -19.62 13.50 -14.96
CA ARG A 24 -20.02 14.65 -15.81
C ARG A 24 -21.51 14.60 -16.17
N GLY A 25 -22.07 13.41 -16.32
CA GLY A 25 -23.49 13.22 -16.64
C GLY A 25 -24.40 13.73 -15.52
N LYS A 26 -25.55 14.29 -15.90
CA LYS A 26 -26.59 14.70 -14.94
C LYS A 26 -26.98 13.47 -14.13
N ASP A 27 -26.97 13.60 -12.80
CA ASP A 27 -27.44 12.56 -11.88
C ASP A 27 -26.67 11.22 -11.89
N LEU A 28 -25.60 11.10 -12.69
CA LEU A 28 -24.73 9.91 -12.76
C LEU A 28 -23.51 9.99 -11.84
N PHE A 29 -23.10 8.82 -11.34
CA PHE A 29 -22.00 8.63 -10.41
C PHE A 29 -21.27 7.30 -10.69
N THR A 30 -19.99 7.29 -10.35
CA THR A 30 -19.17 6.09 -10.27
C THR A 30 -19.21 5.53 -8.85
N VAL A 31 -19.52 4.25 -8.71
CA VAL A 31 -19.48 3.50 -7.43
C VAL A 31 -18.18 2.70 -7.38
N ARG A 32 -17.22 3.15 -6.56
CA ARG A 32 -15.97 2.41 -6.36
C ARG A 32 -16.17 1.28 -5.36
N LEU A 33 -15.76 0.07 -5.72
CA LEU A 33 -15.91 -1.12 -4.88
C LEU A 33 -14.70 -1.35 -3.97
N ARG A 34 -14.94 -1.87 -2.76
CA ARG A 34 -13.89 -2.21 -1.78
C ARG A 34 -13.24 -3.54 -2.15
N VAL A 35 -12.00 -3.50 -2.66
CA VAL A 35 -11.24 -4.69 -3.07
C VAL A 35 -9.82 -4.62 -2.47
N PRO A 36 -9.65 -4.99 -1.19
CA PRO A 36 -8.32 -4.99 -0.56
C PRO A 36 -7.38 -5.96 -1.29
N GLY A 37 -6.16 -5.48 -1.56
CA GLY A 37 -5.14 -6.28 -2.25
C GLY A 37 -5.47 -6.63 -3.70
N GLY A 38 -6.57 -6.10 -4.26
CA GLY A 38 -7.01 -6.43 -5.61
C GLY A 38 -7.55 -7.85 -5.78
N ARG A 39 -7.82 -8.57 -4.69
CA ARG A 39 -8.26 -9.97 -4.73
C ARG A 39 -9.77 -10.09 -4.55
N MET A 40 -10.38 -10.95 -5.36
CA MET A 40 -11.81 -11.27 -5.29
C MET A 40 -12.05 -12.74 -5.61
N THR A 41 -13.10 -13.29 -5.04
CA THR A 41 -13.58 -14.63 -5.40
C THR A 41 -14.36 -14.56 -6.71
N VAL A 42 -14.37 -15.67 -7.47
CA VAL A 42 -15.13 -15.75 -8.72
C VAL A 42 -16.64 -15.51 -8.51
N PRO A 43 -17.31 -16.06 -7.47
CA PRO A 43 -18.72 -15.74 -7.20
C PRO A 43 -18.98 -14.26 -6.95
N ARG A 44 -18.11 -13.60 -6.17
CA ARG A 44 -18.20 -12.17 -5.91
C ARG A 44 -18.03 -11.34 -7.18
N LEU A 45 -17.09 -11.71 -8.06
CA LEU A 45 -16.94 -11.07 -9.38
C LEU A 45 -18.18 -11.26 -10.27
N LYS A 46 -18.78 -12.45 -10.29
CA LYS A 46 -20.03 -12.69 -11.04
C LYS A 46 -21.16 -11.80 -10.55
N LYS A 47 -21.32 -11.64 -9.23
CA LYS A 47 -22.33 -10.73 -8.67
C LYS A 47 -22.08 -9.28 -9.05
N ILE A 48 -20.82 -8.82 -9.02
CA ILE A 48 -20.46 -7.48 -9.49
C ILE A 48 -20.85 -7.27 -10.95
N ALA A 49 -20.59 -8.26 -11.82
CA ALA A 49 -20.97 -8.19 -13.24
C ALA A 49 -22.50 -8.08 -13.41
N GLN A 50 -23.28 -8.88 -12.68
CA GLN A 50 -24.75 -8.80 -12.71
C GLN A 50 -25.28 -7.42 -12.29
N VAL A 51 -24.72 -6.84 -11.22
CA VAL A 51 -25.09 -5.48 -10.78
C VAL A 51 -24.67 -4.44 -11.81
N ALA A 52 -23.49 -4.59 -12.42
CA ALA A 52 -23.01 -3.70 -13.48
C ALA A 52 -23.93 -3.73 -14.71
N GLU A 53 -24.38 -4.90 -15.16
CA GLU A 53 -25.32 -5.06 -16.27
C GLU A 53 -26.68 -4.42 -15.98
N LYS A 54 -27.14 -4.51 -14.72
CA LYS A 54 -28.46 -4.02 -14.32
C LYS A 54 -28.52 -2.50 -14.14
N PHE A 55 -27.50 -1.91 -13.53
CA PHE A 55 -27.53 -0.50 -13.12
C PHE A 55 -26.46 0.38 -13.78
N GLY A 56 -25.40 -0.22 -14.30
CA GLY A 56 -24.24 0.47 -14.86
C GLY A 56 -24.30 0.66 -16.36
N GLY A 57 -23.13 0.93 -16.93
CA GLY A 57 -22.93 1.03 -18.38
C GLY A 57 -22.38 -0.24 -19.02
N GLU A 58 -21.90 -0.12 -20.25
CA GLU A 58 -21.36 -1.22 -21.07
C GLU A 58 -20.08 -1.86 -20.52
N PHE A 59 -19.40 -1.21 -19.57
CA PHE A 59 -18.15 -1.68 -19.00
C PHE A 59 -17.97 -1.24 -17.56
N VAL A 60 -17.08 -1.94 -16.85
CA VAL A 60 -16.55 -1.53 -15.54
C VAL A 60 -15.13 -0.99 -15.71
N HIS A 61 -14.72 -0.08 -14.84
CA HIS A 61 -13.36 0.45 -14.85
C HIS A 61 -12.49 -0.21 -13.76
N LEU A 62 -11.28 -0.63 -14.14
CA LEU A 62 -10.28 -1.12 -13.20
C LEU A 62 -9.35 0.02 -12.80
N SER A 63 -9.47 0.45 -11.54
CA SER A 63 -8.67 1.57 -11.05
C SER A 63 -7.21 1.17 -10.80
N VAL A 64 -6.32 2.17 -10.84
CA VAL A 64 -4.90 2.01 -10.47
C VAL A 64 -4.67 1.56 -9.01
N ARG A 65 -5.72 1.52 -8.19
CA ARG A 65 -5.69 1.00 -6.82
C ARG A 65 -6.42 -0.34 -6.69
N GLN A 66 -6.49 -1.11 -7.78
CA GLN A 66 -6.99 -2.47 -7.81
C GLN A 66 -8.47 -2.62 -7.41
N SER A 67 -9.22 -1.52 -7.39
CA SER A 67 -10.67 -1.51 -7.18
C SER A 67 -11.40 -1.54 -8.52
N ILE A 68 -12.54 -2.23 -8.57
CA ILE A 68 -13.52 -2.15 -9.66
C ILE A 68 -14.42 -0.93 -9.43
N GLU A 69 -14.75 -0.23 -10.50
CA GLU A 69 -15.63 0.93 -10.51
C GLU A 69 -16.82 0.68 -11.44
N LEU A 70 -18.03 0.73 -10.86
CA LEU A 70 -19.28 0.72 -11.63
C LEU A 70 -19.57 2.16 -12.05
N ILE A 71 -19.66 2.42 -13.35
CA ILE A 71 -19.87 3.76 -13.91
C ILE A 71 -21.30 3.94 -14.37
N ASN A 72 -21.71 5.20 -14.57
CA ASN A 72 -23.06 5.58 -15.02
C ASN A 72 -24.19 5.15 -14.07
N ILE A 73 -23.92 4.99 -12.78
CA ILE A 73 -24.96 4.66 -11.79
C ILE A 73 -25.78 5.93 -11.50
N ASN A 74 -27.09 5.86 -11.66
CA ASN A 74 -27.97 6.96 -11.25
C ASN A 74 -28.05 7.03 -9.73
N PHE A 75 -28.05 8.25 -9.15
CA PHE A 75 -28.12 8.40 -7.68
C PHE A 75 -29.37 7.76 -7.06
N ARG A 76 -30.46 7.65 -7.82
CA ARG A 76 -31.72 7.04 -7.37
C ARG A 76 -31.58 5.55 -7.11
N ASP A 77 -30.59 4.91 -7.74
CA ASP A 77 -30.37 3.47 -7.66
C ASP A 77 -29.34 3.08 -6.60
N PHE A 78 -28.78 4.04 -5.84
CA PHE A 78 -27.70 3.75 -4.88
C PHE A 78 -28.06 2.70 -3.84
N ASP A 79 -29.23 2.80 -3.22
CA ASP A 79 -29.63 1.85 -2.18
C ASP A 79 -29.82 0.44 -2.76
N ALA A 80 -30.39 0.34 -3.97
CA ALA A 80 -30.56 -0.93 -4.68
C ALA A 80 -29.20 -1.55 -5.07
N VAL A 81 -28.29 -0.73 -5.62
CA VAL A 81 -26.93 -1.16 -5.97
C VAL A 81 -26.18 -1.66 -4.73
N VAL A 82 -26.24 -0.93 -3.61
CA VAL A 82 -25.58 -1.33 -2.36
C VAL A 82 -26.17 -2.61 -1.81
N ALA A 83 -27.49 -2.75 -1.80
CA ALA A 83 -28.18 -3.95 -1.34
C ALA A 83 -27.79 -5.18 -2.17
N GLU A 84 -27.86 -5.08 -3.51
CA GLU A 84 -27.53 -6.20 -4.39
C GLU A 84 -26.05 -6.57 -4.34
N LEU A 85 -25.13 -5.61 -4.27
CA LEU A 85 -23.70 -5.91 -4.05
C LEU A 85 -23.49 -6.65 -2.72
N GLY A 86 -24.26 -6.28 -1.69
CA GLY A 86 -24.23 -6.90 -0.37
C GLY A 86 -24.56 -8.39 -0.37
N GLU A 87 -25.48 -8.84 -1.23
CA GLU A 87 -25.80 -10.27 -1.41
C GLU A 87 -24.61 -11.10 -1.88
N GLY A 88 -23.65 -10.49 -2.58
CA GLY A 88 -22.38 -11.11 -3.00
C GLY A 88 -21.20 -10.79 -2.08
N GLU A 89 -21.47 -10.30 -0.87
CA GLU A 89 -20.48 -9.84 0.11
C GLU A 89 -19.57 -8.72 -0.42
N GLN A 90 -20.02 -7.98 -1.43
CA GLN A 90 -19.28 -6.84 -1.98
C GLN A 90 -19.74 -5.54 -1.32
N LYS A 91 -18.76 -4.79 -0.79
CA LYS A 91 -18.99 -3.48 -0.17
C LYS A 91 -18.54 -2.35 -1.07
N VAL A 92 -19.14 -1.17 -0.93
CA VAL A 92 -18.63 0.06 -1.54
C VAL A 92 -17.37 0.52 -0.79
N ALA A 93 -16.41 1.09 -1.52
CA ALA A 93 -15.20 1.66 -0.95
C ALA A 93 -15.50 3.02 -0.28
N SER A 94 -14.44 3.75 0.07
CA SER A 94 -14.56 5.04 0.72
C SER A 94 -13.80 6.13 -0.03
N CYS A 95 -14.31 7.36 0.08
CA CYS A 95 -13.73 8.56 -0.49
C CYS A 95 -13.46 9.62 0.60
N GLY A 96 -12.85 10.75 0.23
CA GLY A 96 -12.53 11.81 1.19
C GLY A 96 -11.26 11.57 2.04
N ALA A 97 -11.20 12.26 3.19
CA ALA A 97 -10.05 12.35 4.11
C ALA A 97 -10.06 11.20 5.13
N ARG A 98 -9.64 10.02 4.66
CA ARG A 98 -9.61 8.77 5.41
C ARG A 98 -8.61 7.78 4.82
N VAL A 99 -8.34 6.73 5.56
CA VAL A 99 -7.58 5.57 5.08
C VAL A 99 -8.35 4.90 3.93
N ARG A 100 -7.66 4.69 2.81
CA ARG A 100 -8.18 4.08 1.59
C ARG A 100 -7.94 2.57 1.60
N VAL A 101 -8.69 1.86 0.74
CA VAL A 101 -8.48 0.43 0.48
C VAL A 101 -6.99 0.17 0.18
N PRO A 102 -6.32 -0.72 0.95
CA PRO A 102 -4.92 -1.04 0.74
C PRO A 102 -4.70 -1.81 -0.57
N THR A 103 -3.57 -1.55 -1.21
CA THR A 103 -3.15 -2.23 -2.44
C THR A 103 -2.03 -3.21 -2.13
N ALA A 104 -2.01 -4.36 -2.80
CA ALA A 104 -0.97 -5.37 -2.60
C ALA A 104 -0.65 -6.12 -3.90
N CYS A 105 0.58 -6.61 -4.04
CA CYS A 105 0.89 -7.62 -5.06
C CYS A 105 0.59 -9.04 -4.53
N GLY A 106 0.99 -10.07 -5.27
CA GLY A 106 0.75 -11.46 -4.88
C GLY A 106 1.58 -12.00 -3.71
N GLY A 107 2.45 -11.19 -3.10
CA GLY A 107 3.30 -11.60 -1.98
C GLY A 107 4.07 -12.90 -2.23
N CYS A 108 4.38 -13.62 -1.16
CA CYS A 108 4.90 -14.99 -1.22
C CYS A 108 3.84 -16.07 -1.50
N GLU A 109 2.56 -15.69 -1.68
CA GLU A 109 1.48 -16.65 -1.91
C GLU A 109 1.60 -17.33 -3.28
N TYR A 110 1.94 -16.56 -4.33
CA TYR A 110 2.05 -17.10 -5.70
C TYR A 110 3.07 -16.37 -6.59
N ASN A 111 3.83 -15.39 -6.08
CA ASN A 111 4.96 -14.81 -6.80
C ASN A 111 6.27 -15.47 -6.33
N PRO A 112 7.09 -16.05 -7.22
CA PRO A 112 8.34 -16.71 -6.83
C PRO A 112 9.40 -15.77 -6.23
N ASN A 113 9.24 -14.45 -6.36
CA ASN A 113 10.11 -13.46 -5.74
C ASN A 113 9.53 -12.89 -4.43
N GLY A 114 8.32 -13.28 -4.05
CA GLY A 114 7.67 -12.77 -2.85
C GLY A 114 8.34 -13.30 -1.58
N LEU A 115 8.69 -12.38 -0.68
CA LEU A 115 9.35 -12.66 0.59
C LEU A 115 8.37 -12.66 1.77
N VAL A 116 7.22 -12.00 1.65
CA VAL A 116 6.25 -11.77 2.74
C VAL A 116 4.82 -11.84 2.23
N ASP A 117 3.86 -12.09 3.11
CA ASP A 117 2.44 -12.22 2.77
C ASP A 117 1.75 -10.85 2.73
N THR A 118 1.83 -10.23 1.56
CA THR A 118 1.19 -8.94 1.30
C THR A 118 -0.33 -9.01 1.23
N GLN A 119 -0.90 -10.16 0.88
CA GLN A 119 -2.36 -10.30 0.78
C GLN A 119 -2.98 -10.34 2.17
N ARG A 120 -2.42 -11.12 3.10
CA ARG A 120 -2.79 -11.08 4.52
C ARG A 120 -2.64 -9.68 5.10
N SER A 121 -1.48 -9.05 4.89
CA SER A 121 -1.22 -7.69 5.40
C SER A 121 -2.25 -6.67 4.90
N ALA A 122 -2.65 -6.74 3.62
CA ALA A 122 -3.67 -5.87 3.06
C ALA A 122 -5.06 -6.15 3.64
N LEU A 123 -5.44 -7.41 3.85
CA LEU A 123 -6.71 -7.78 4.45
C LEU A 123 -6.82 -7.31 5.90
N GLU A 124 -5.79 -7.50 6.71
CA GLU A 124 -5.77 -7.07 8.12
C GLU A 124 -5.84 -5.54 8.26
N VAL A 125 -5.11 -4.80 7.40
CA VAL A 125 -5.18 -3.34 7.38
C VAL A 125 -6.52 -2.84 6.89
N ASP A 126 -7.12 -3.51 5.91
CA ASP A 126 -8.46 -3.18 5.46
C ASP A 126 -9.50 -3.43 6.57
N GLU A 127 -9.43 -4.57 7.26
CA GLU A 127 -10.32 -4.89 8.38
C GLU A 127 -10.22 -3.86 9.50
N LYS A 128 -8.99 -3.52 9.93
CA LYS A 128 -8.77 -2.73 11.15
C LYS A 128 -8.71 -1.22 10.93
N LEU A 129 -8.29 -0.76 9.75
CA LEU A 129 -7.97 0.65 9.50
C LEU A 129 -8.72 1.29 8.34
N PHE A 130 -9.41 0.52 7.48
CA PHE A 130 -10.15 1.11 6.36
C PHE A 130 -11.20 2.11 6.86
N GLY A 131 -11.24 3.28 6.21
CA GLY A 131 -12.25 4.28 6.51
C GLY A 131 -11.97 5.12 7.75
N THR A 132 -10.93 4.81 8.55
CA THR A 132 -10.51 5.65 9.67
C THR A 132 -10.31 7.11 9.19
N PRO A 133 -11.06 8.08 9.75
CA PRO A 133 -10.92 9.47 9.36
C PRO A 133 -9.52 9.98 9.67
N THR A 134 -8.94 10.74 8.74
CA THR A 134 -7.63 11.38 8.93
C THR A 134 -7.77 12.83 9.37
N GLY A 135 -8.94 13.46 9.21
CA GLY A 135 -9.15 14.89 9.48
C GLY A 135 -8.63 15.83 8.37
N HIS A 136 -7.70 15.38 7.53
CA HIS A 136 -6.96 16.26 6.61
C HIS A 136 -7.14 15.87 5.14
N HIS A 137 -6.54 14.75 4.74
CA HIS A 137 -6.61 14.24 3.37
C HIS A 137 -6.52 12.71 3.34
N LYS A 138 -6.80 12.10 2.18
CA LYS A 138 -6.67 10.66 1.93
C LYS A 138 -5.33 10.10 2.40
N PHE A 139 -5.38 8.91 3.00
CA PHE A 139 -4.21 8.14 3.44
C PHE A 139 -4.21 6.78 2.75
N LYS A 140 -3.11 6.44 2.08
CA LYS A 140 -2.97 5.27 1.21
C LYS A 140 -1.88 4.36 1.74
N VAL A 141 -2.17 3.06 1.72
CA VAL A 141 -1.21 2.02 2.09
C VAL A 141 -0.95 1.10 0.90
N GLY A 142 0.30 0.68 0.68
CA GLY A 142 0.67 -0.26 -0.39
C GLY A 142 1.67 -1.32 0.08
N PHE A 143 1.49 -2.57 -0.36
CA PHE A 143 2.29 -3.72 0.05
C PHE A 143 2.93 -4.45 -1.13
N ALA A 144 4.25 -4.39 -1.24
CA ALA A 144 5.04 -5.16 -2.18
C ALA A 144 5.71 -6.33 -1.46
N GLY A 145 5.67 -7.53 -2.04
CA GLY A 145 6.27 -8.72 -1.43
C GLY A 145 7.79 -8.75 -1.55
N CYS A 146 8.37 -7.86 -2.36
CA CYS A 146 9.79 -7.84 -2.68
C CYS A 146 10.24 -6.47 -3.23
N PRO A 147 11.54 -6.25 -3.45
CA PRO A 147 12.07 -4.97 -3.92
C PRO A 147 11.59 -4.50 -5.31
N PHE A 148 11.01 -5.36 -6.15
CA PHE A 148 10.46 -4.97 -7.47
C PHE A 148 9.31 -3.95 -7.40
N ASP A 149 8.65 -3.85 -6.24
CA ASP A 149 7.71 -2.78 -5.94
C ASP A 149 6.53 -2.62 -6.92
N CYS A 150 5.86 -3.71 -7.29
CA CYS A 150 4.68 -3.67 -8.16
C CYS A 150 3.60 -2.62 -7.76
N PRO A 151 3.24 -2.43 -6.47
CA PRO A 151 2.25 -1.43 -6.07
C PRO A 151 2.81 0.00 -5.96
N LYS A 152 4.10 0.22 -6.29
CA LYS A 152 4.80 1.50 -6.15
C LYS A 152 4.68 2.04 -4.72
N SER A 153 5.07 1.23 -3.75
CA SER A 153 4.95 1.47 -2.31
C SER A 153 5.41 2.87 -1.92
N ALA A 154 6.54 3.36 -2.43
CA ALA A 154 7.07 4.69 -2.15
C ALA A 154 6.19 5.86 -2.63
N THR A 155 5.16 5.61 -3.44
CA THR A 155 4.19 6.64 -3.89
C THR A 155 2.93 6.71 -3.02
N ASN A 156 2.84 5.84 -2.01
CA ASN A 156 1.77 5.77 -1.01
C ASN A 156 2.13 6.58 0.23
N ASP A 157 1.14 6.93 1.05
CA ASP A 157 1.39 7.63 2.33
C ASP A 157 2.26 6.77 3.25
N VAL A 158 2.00 5.46 3.28
CA VAL A 158 2.87 4.42 3.86
C VAL A 158 2.97 3.26 2.87
N GLY A 159 4.20 2.88 2.52
CA GLY A 159 4.51 1.80 1.61
C GLY A 159 5.39 0.75 2.27
N PHE A 160 5.10 -0.52 2.04
CA PHE A 160 5.80 -1.67 2.60
C PHE A 160 6.42 -2.48 1.46
N GLN A 161 7.67 -2.90 1.60
CA GLN A 161 8.34 -3.81 0.66
C GLN A 161 9.04 -4.93 1.41
N GLY A 162 8.72 -6.18 1.05
CA GLY A 162 9.34 -7.37 1.62
C GLY A 162 10.85 -7.33 1.45
N ALA A 163 11.55 -7.74 2.49
CA ALA A 163 12.98 -7.66 2.62
C ALA A 163 13.51 -8.78 3.51
N ILE A 164 14.68 -9.31 3.16
CA ILE A 164 15.42 -10.23 4.03
C ILE A 164 16.85 -9.73 4.28
N TRP A 165 17.33 -9.94 5.50
CA TRP A 165 18.74 -9.81 5.82
C TRP A 165 19.40 -11.19 5.69
N PRO A 166 20.32 -11.36 4.72
CA PRO A 166 21.01 -12.64 4.52
C PRO A 166 22.23 -12.76 5.43
N GLU A 167 22.47 -13.95 5.98
CA GLU A 167 23.68 -14.29 6.74
C GLU A 167 24.32 -15.57 6.20
N LEU A 168 25.65 -15.58 6.05
CA LEU A 168 26.38 -16.71 5.48
C LEU A 168 26.94 -17.61 6.59
N SER A 169 26.51 -18.87 6.58
CA SER A 169 27.24 -19.95 7.23
C SER A 169 28.48 -20.32 6.41
N LYS A 170 29.67 -19.91 6.88
CA LYS A 170 30.93 -20.19 6.18
C LYS A 170 31.26 -21.68 6.13
N GLU A 171 30.81 -22.44 7.12
CA GLU A 171 31.04 -23.87 7.28
C GLU A 171 30.23 -24.68 6.25
N GLU A 172 28.96 -24.32 6.05
CA GLU A 172 28.06 -24.96 5.08
C GLU A 172 28.30 -24.48 3.63
N CYS A 173 29.07 -23.40 3.46
CA CYS A 173 29.34 -22.81 2.16
C CYS A 173 30.36 -23.64 1.36
N ILE A 174 29.95 -24.14 0.20
CA ILE A 174 30.82 -24.90 -0.73
C ILE A 174 31.55 -24.03 -1.77
N SER A 175 31.56 -22.69 -1.60
CA SER A 175 32.32 -21.77 -2.47
C SER A 175 31.96 -21.80 -3.96
N CYS A 176 30.74 -22.22 -4.33
CA CYS A 176 30.31 -22.34 -5.74
C CYS A 176 30.11 -21.00 -6.47
N GLY A 177 30.01 -19.88 -5.74
CA GLY A 177 29.89 -18.53 -6.29
C GLY A 177 28.53 -18.15 -6.91
N LEU A 178 27.49 -19.00 -6.79
CA LEU A 178 26.17 -18.71 -7.35
C LEU A 178 25.54 -17.42 -6.78
N CYS A 179 25.69 -17.20 -5.46
CA CYS A 179 25.20 -15.98 -4.79
C CYS A 179 25.87 -14.69 -5.29
N ALA A 180 27.16 -14.74 -5.63
CA ALA A 180 27.86 -13.60 -6.22
C ALA A 180 27.38 -13.34 -7.65
N LYS A 181 27.15 -14.41 -8.44
CA LYS A 181 26.63 -14.31 -9.81
C LYS A 181 25.19 -13.81 -9.87
N SER A 182 24.35 -14.17 -8.91
CA SER A 182 22.94 -13.74 -8.86
C SER A 182 22.77 -12.32 -8.33
N CYS A 183 23.75 -11.77 -7.61
CA CYS A 183 23.64 -10.46 -6.98
C CYS A 183 23.85 -9.31 -7.99
N THR A 184 22.75 -8.73 -8.49
CA THR A 184 22.77 -7.59 -9.43
C THR A 184 23.33 -6.31 -8.83
N GLU A 185 23.19 -6.15 -7.51
CA GLU A 185 23.66 -4.97 -6.77
C GLU A 185 25.16 -5.00 -6.49
N GLY A 186 25.82 -6.13 -6.76
CA GLY A 186 27.21 -6.36 -6.36
C GLY A 186 27.40 -6.35 -4.84
N ALA A 187 26.36 -6.62 -4.05
CA ALA A 187 26.46 -6.78 -2.60
C ALA A 187 27.23 -8.06 -2.19
N ILE A 188 27.40 -9.02 -3.11
CA ILE A 188 28.18 -10.24 -2.85
C ILE A 188 29.24 -10.39 -3.94
N ALA A 189 30.49 -10.59 -3.53
CA ALA A 189 31.61 -10.91 -4.41
C ALA A 189 32.39 -12.11 -3.84
N MET A 190 33.15 -12.82 -4.67
CA MET A 190 34.05 -13.87 -4.17
C MET A 190 35.34 -13.22 -3.65
N GLY A 191 35.72 -13.56 -2.42
CA GLY A 191 36.98 -13.12 -1.82
C GLY A 191 38.17 -14.00 -2.20
N ASP A 192 39.35 -13.60 -1.74
CA ASP A 192 40.62 -14.28 -2.04
C ASP A 192 40.70 -15.69 -1.44
N ASP A 193 39.98 -15.93 -0.34
CA ASP A 193 39.81 -17.24 0.30
C ASP A 193 38.82 -18.16 -0.46
N GLY A 194 38.29 -17.70 -1.58
CA GLY A 194 37.27 -18.39 -2.36
C GLY A 194 35.90 -18.42 -1.68
N LYS A 195 35.66 -17.67 -0.60
CA LYS A 195 34.34 -17.57 0.06
C LYS A 195 33.61 -16.30 -0.38
N PRO A 196 32.27 -16.30 -0.37
CA PRO A 196 31.51 -15.08 -0.63
C PRO A 196 31.73 -14.03 0.47
N VAL A 197 31.94 -12.78 0.06
CA VAL A 197 32.06 -11.59 0.91
C VAL A 197 30.82 -10.73 0.71
N PHE A 198 30.12 -10.42 1.81
CA PHE A 198 28.92 -9.61 1.81
C PHE A 198 29.19 -8.15 2.15
N ARG A 199 28.62 -7.25 1.35
CA ARG A 199 28.69 -5.79 1.46
C ARG A 199 27.30 -5.26 1.74
N ALA A 200 27.01 -5.03 3.02
CA ALA A 200 25.71 -4.59 3.50
C ALA A 200 25.25 -3.26 2.89
N ASP A 201 26.18 -2.33 2.63
CA ASP A 201 25.95 -1.01 2.05
C ASP A 201 25.35 -1.04 0.63
N LYS A 202 25.53 -2.16 -0.09
CA LYS A 202 24.99 -2.36 -1.43
C LYS A 202 23.74 -3.24 -1.46
N CYS A 203 23.40 -3.89 -0.35
CA CYS A 203 22.31 -4.85 -0.32
C CYS A 203 20.95 -4.15 -0.33
N ILE A 204 20.07 -4.54 -1.25
CA ILE A 204 18.67 -4.07 -1.29
C ILE A 204 17.69 -5.04 -0.63
N TYR A 205 18.20 -6.09 0.02
CA TYR A 205 17.40 -7.10 0.74
C TYR A 205 16.47 -7.95 -0.13
N CYS A 206 16.84 -8.19 -1.40
CA CYS A 206 16.03 -8.98 -2.34
C CYS A 206 15.98 -10.48 -2.03
N GLY A 207 16.97 -11.00 -1.33
CA GLY A 207 17.04 -12.39 -0.94
C GLY A 207 17.44 -13.39 -2.02
N ASP A 208 17.87 -12.92 -3.19
CA ASP A 208 18.31 -13.81 -4.27
C ASP A 208 19.46 -14.72 -3.83
N CYS A 209 20.36 -14.25 -2.98
CA CYS A 209 21.47 -15.04 -2.45
C CYS A 209 21.01 -16.25 -1.62
N VAL A 210 19.96 -16.09 -0.82
CA VAL A 210 19.31 -17.17 -0.05
C VAL A 210 18.65 -18.14 -1.02
N LYS A 211 17.85 -17.62 -1.96
CA LYS A 211 17.09 -18.42 -2.93
C LYS A 211 17.96 -19.28 -3.84
N VAL A 212 19.12 -18.79 -4.28
CA VAL A 212 19.99 -19.53 -5.21
C VAL A 212 21.00 -20.43 -4.50
N CYS A 213 21.09 -20.42 -3.18
CA CYS A 213 22.11 -21.18 -2.44
C CYS A 213 21.75 -22.68 -2.43
N PRO A 214 22.51 -23.55 -3.11
CA PRO A 214 22.15 -24.96 -3.21
C PRO A 214 22.36 -25.75 -1.91
N THR A 215 23.14 -25.20 -0.99
CA THR A 215 23.43 -25.81 0.32
C THR A 215 22.75 -25.08 1.47
N GLU A 216 21.88 -24.10 1.18
CA GLU A 216 21.19 -23.27 2.18
C GLU A 216 22.14 -22.54 3.16
N ALA A 217 23.42 -22.41 2.78
CA ALA A 217 24.43 -21.72 3.59
C ALA A 217 24.13 -20.22 3.77
N TRP A 218 23.38 -19.61 2.85
CA TRP A 218 22.79 -18.28 3.04
C TRP A 218 21.46 -18.43 3.78
N LYS A 219 21.44 -18.02 5.05
CA LYS A 219 20.28 -18.08 5.94
C LYS A 219 19.55 -16.74 5.98
N THR A 220 18.26 -16.79 6.28
CA THR A 220 17.45 -15.61 6.54
C THR A 220 17.51 -15.27 8.02
N GLU A 221 18.35 -14.29 8.37
CA GLU A 221 18.51 -13.85 9.76
C GLU A 221 17.39 -12.89 10.17
N LYS A 222 16.97 -11.99 9.26
CA LYS A 222 15.80 -11.12 9.47
C LYS A 222 14.89 -11.16 8.26
N ILE A 223 13.59 -11.07 8.51
CA ILE A 223 12.56 -11.00 7.47
C ILE A 223 11.46 -10.03 7.90
N GLY A 224 10.94 -9.29 6.94
CA GLY A 224 9.83 -8.38 7.18
C GLY A 224 9.75 -7.32 6.10
N TYR A 225 9.19 -6.16 6.45
CA TYR A 225 9.04 -5.05 5.52
C TYR A 225 10.07 -3.96 5.76
N THR A 226 10.68 -3.47 4.68
CA THR A 226 11.14 -2.08 4.63
C THR A 226 9.92 -1.17 4.46
N VAL A 227 9.89 -0.05 5.20
CA VAL A 227 8.75 0.86 5.24
C VAL A 227 9.16 2.24 4.76
N ARG A 228 8.53 2.70 3.68
CA ARG A 228 8.70 4.04 3.11
C ARG A 228 7.49 4.91 3.42
N ILE A 229 7.70 6.14 3.87
CA ILE A 229 6.60 7.02 4.32
C ILE A 229 6.70 8.37 3.61
N GLY A 230 5.54 8.99 3.34
CA GLY A 230 5.47 10.36 2.81
C GLY A 230 5.21 10.45 1.30
N GLY A 231 4.99 9.32 0.63
CA GLY A 231 4.70 9.29 -0.79
C GLY A 231 3.35 9.91 -1.16
N LYS A 232 3.32 10.62 -2.29
CA LYS A 232 2.07 11.02 -2.93
C LYS A 232 2.22 11.17 -4.43
N TRP A 233 1.13 10.89 -5.14
CA TRP A 233 0.95 11.29 -6.52
C TRP A 233 -0.14 12.37 -6.65
N GLY A 234 -0.01 13.23 -7.66
CA GLY A 234 -0.91 14.34 -7.94
C GLY A 234 -0.16 15.53 -8.54
N ARG A 235 -0.70 16.74 -8.35
CA ARG A 235 -0.09 18.00 -8.86
C ARG A 235 1.31 18.28 -8.33
N HIS A 236 1.58 17.85 -7.09
CA HIS A 236 2.89 17.94 -6.44
C HIS A 236 3.27 16.53 -5.96
N PRO A 237 3.92 15.72 -6.80
CA PRO A 237 4.31 14.36 -6.45
C PRO A 237 5.51 14.33 -5.48
N LEU A 238 5.47 13.38 -4.53
CA LEU A 238 6.56 13.08 -3.61
C LEU A 238 6.85 11.57 -3.61
N VAL A 239 8.13 11.21 -3.48
CA VAL A 239 8.58 9.84 -3.20
C VAL A 239 8.86 9.72 -1.71
N GLY A 240 8.19 8.77 -1.05
CA GLY A 240 8.41 8.46 0.35
C GLY A 240 9.79 7.84 0.60
N THR A 241 10.33 8.09 1.77
CA THR A 241 11.69 7.71 2.18
C THR A 241 11.67 6.66 3.27
N LEU A 242 12.79 5.97 3.51
CA LEU A 242 12.85 4.81 4.39
C LEU A 242 12.78 5.21 5.87
N PHE A 243 11.79 4.71 6.62
CA PHE A 243 11.64 4.97 8.06
C PHE A 243 11.87 3.74 8.93
N ALA A 244 11.70 2.54 8.37
CA ALA A 244 11.93 1.30 9.09
C ALA A 244 12.37 0.17 8.17
N THR A 245 13.06 -0.82 8.72
CA THR A 245 13.53 -2.03 8.04
C THR A 245 13.10 -3.27 8.84
N PHE A 246 12.73 -4.33 8.12
CA PHE A 246 12.34 -5.62 8.70
C PHE A 246 11.19 -5.56 9.72
N VAL A 247 10.24 -4.63 9.54
CA VAL A 247 9.01 -4.61 10.36
C VAL A 247 8.24 -5.91 10.09
N PRO A 248 7.98 -6.74 11.09
CA PRO A 248 7.35 -8.03 10.87
C PRO A 248 5.85 -7.86 10.60
N GLU A 249 5.26 -8.84 9.92
CA GLU A 249 3.92 -8.72 9.33
C GLU A 249 2.83 -8.45 10.38
N GLU A 250 2.96 -9.04 11.56
CA GLU A 250 2.06 -8.89 12.71
C GLU A 250 2.09 -7.49 13.33
N ARG A 251 3.16 -6.71 13.11
CA ARG A 251 3.30 -5.33 13.63
C ARG A 251 2.82 -4.27 12.64
N VAL A 252 2.44 -4.65 11.42
CA VAL A 252 2.05 -3.72 10.33
C VAL A 252 0.91 -2.78 10.75
N VAL A 253 -0.16 -3.32 11.34
CA VAL A 253 -1.34 -2.52 11.71
C VAL A 253 -0.99 -1.52 12.82
N GLU A 254 -0.22 -1.95 13.82
CA GLU A 254 0.24 -1.08 14.91
C GLU A 254 1.14 0.03 14.36
N PHE A 255 2.07 -0.31 13.47
CA PHE A 255 2.98 0.64 12.84
C PHE A 255 2.22 1.72 12.07
N ILE A 256 1.26 1.33 11.23
CA ILE A 256 0.42 2.29 10.48
C ILE A 256 -0.40 3.16 11.45
N SER A 257 -0.91 2.57 12.53
CA SER A 257 -1.70 3.31 13.53
C SER A 257 -0.89 4.42 14.19
N GLU A 258 0.39 4.18 14.50
CA GLU A 258 1.28 5.20 15.05
C GLU A 258 1.63 6.30 14.06
N VAL A 259 1.91 5.94 12.81
CA VAL A 259 2.13 6.93 11.73
C VAL A 259 0.87 7.78 11.52
N LEU A 260 -0.31 7.17 11.56
CA LEU A 260 -1.59 7.86 11.43
C LEU A 260 -1.86 8.79 12.63
N ALA A 261 -1.54 8.35 13.85
CA ALA A 261 -1.67 9.17 15.06
C ALA A 261 -0.77 10.41 14.99
N TRP A 262 0.50 10.22 14.63
CA TRP A 262 1.44 11.33 14.41
C TRP A 262 0.93 12.30 13.35
N TYR A 263 0.46 11.78 12.22
CA TYR A 263 -0.04 12.60 11.13
C TYR A 263 -1.23 13.46 11.55
N LYS A 264 -2.20 12.89 12.29
CA LYS A 264 -3.35 13.63 12.82
C LYS A 264 -2.92 14.74 13.79
N GLU A 265 -1.98 14.44 14.69
CA GLU A 265 -1.47 15.41 15.65
C GLU A 265 -0.77 16.58 14.95
N LYS A 266 0.18 16.28 14.03
CA LYS A 266 1.01 17.30 13.39
C LYS A 266 0.33 18.06 12.26
N ALA A 267 -0.73 17.50 11.68
CA ALA A 267 -1.52 18.17 10.66
C ALA A 267 -2.70 18.95 11.24
N ASP A 268 -2.90 18.96 12.57
CA ASP A 268 -3.99 19.70 13.18
C ASP A 268 -3.96 21.19 12.78
N GLY A 269 -5.12 21.74 12.44
CA GLY A 269 -5.25 23.09 11.89
C GLY A 269 -4.68 23.31 10.47
N ALA A 270 -3.97 22.36 9.86
CA ALA A 270 -3.32 22.54 8.55
C ALA A 270 -4.25 22.30 7.34
N GLY A 271 -5.52 21.96 7.56
CA GLY A 271 -6.51 21.74 6.50
C GLY A 271 -6.21 20.52 5.61
N ARG A 272 -6.34 20.68 4.28
CA ARG A 272 -6.24 19.58 3.30
C ARG A 272 -4.79 19.29 2.87
N VAL A 273 -3.98 18.81 3.79
CA VAL A 273 -2.55 18.47 3.58
C VAL A 273 -2.33 16.96 3.53
N ARG A 274 -1.21 16.47 2.97
CA ARG A 274 -0.83 15.03 2.99
C ARG A 274 0.32 14.80 3.96
N ILE A 275 0.48 13.57 4.43
CA ILE A 275 1.52 13.22 5.41
C ILE A 275 2.93 13.59 4.92
N GLY A 276 3.23 13.42 3.63
CA GLY A 276 4.55 13.78 3.07
C GLY A 276 4.88 15.26 3.20
N ASP A 277 3.88 16.14 3.02
CA ASP A 277 4.07 17.59 3.20
C ASP A 277 4.32 17.93 4.67
N ILE A 278 3.65 17.22 5.59
CA ILE A 278 3.85 17.39 7.04
C ILE A 278 5.22 16.88 7.46
N ILE A 279 5.72 15.77 6.91
CA ILE A 279 7.09 15.29 7.17
C ILE A 279 8.11 16.32 6.70
N ILE A 280 7.90 16.94 5.53
CA ILE A 280 8.79 18.02 5.04
C ILE A 280 8.77 19.23 5.98
N LYS A 281 7.58 19.63 6.45
CA LYS A 281 7.41 20.79 7.34
C LYS A 281 8.02 20.57 8.73
N GLU A 282 7.72 19.43 9.34
CA GLU A 282 8.08 19.11 10.74
C GLU A 282 9.46 18.46 10.86
N GLY A 283 10.05 18.02 9.74
CA GLY A 283 11.29 17.24 9.69
C GLY A 283 11.07 15.75 9.95
N SER A 284 11.86 14.91 9.28
CA SER A 284 11.78 13.45 9.41
C SER A 284 12.02 12.95 10.84
N ASP A 285 12.88 13.65 11.60
CA ASP A 285 13.19 13.30 13.00
C ASP A 285 11.98 13.37 13.93
N SER A 286 10.99 14.21 13.61
CA SER A 286 9.74 14.30 14.37
C SER A 286 8.97 12.98 14.31
N LEU A 287 8.87 12.36 13.13
CA LEU A 287 8.23 11.06 12.97
C LEU A 287 9.11 9.92 13.49
N LEU A 288 10.43 9.96 13.27
CA LEU A 288 11.35 8.95 13.83
C LEU A 288 11.25 8.90 15.35
N SER A 289 11.26 10.05 16.02
CA SER A 289 11.15 10.16 17.48
C SER A 289 9.83 9.60 18.02
N ARG A 290 8.75 9.68 17.24
CA ARG A 290 7.47 9.06 17.58
C ARG A 290 7.52 7.53 17.46
N LEU A 291 8.20 7.00 16.44
CA LEU A 291 8.19 5.57 16.15
C LEU A 291 9.21 4.78 17.01
N ARG A 292 10.38 5.35 17.31
CA ARG A 292 11.47 4.68 18.03
C ARG A 292 11.05 4.03 19.36
N PRO A 293 10.25 4.67 20.24
CA PRO A 293 9.84 4.03 21.50
C PRO A 293 9.03 2.75 21.34
N LYS A 294 8.30 2.60 20.22
CA LYS A 294 7.41 1.45 19.97
C LYS A 294 8.02 0.39 19.04
N PHE A 295 8.98 0.80 18.22
CA PHE A 295 9.62 -0.02 17.19
C PHE A 295 11.15 0.15 17.19
N PRO A 296 11.84 0.04 18.34
CA PRO A 296 13.25 0.42 18.47
C PRO A 296 14.19 -0.41 17.58
N GLU A 297 13.82 -1.66 17.30
CA GLU A 297 14.62 -2.60 16.51
C GLU A 297 14.47 -2.40 14.99
N TYR A 298 13.41 -1.70 14.57
CA TYR A 298 13.03 -1.61 13.16
C TYR A 298 13.24 -0.22 12.58
N VAL A 299 13.05 0.83 13.40
CA VAL A 299 13.13 2.22 12.94
C VAL A 299 14.58 2.58 12.64
N VAL A 300 14.81 3.20 11.47
CA VAL A 300 16.16 3.57 11.05
C VAL A 300 16.74 4.67 11.95
N ALA A 301 18.07 4.70 12.06
CA ALA A 301 18.76 5.73 12.82
C ALA A 301 18.49 7.14 12.25
N GLU A 302 18.54 7.30 10.92
CA GLU A 302 18.31 8.56 10.24
C GLU A 302 17.60 8.34 8.90
N THR A 303 16.89 9.36 8.42
CA THR A 303 16.29 9.35 7.09
C THR A 303 16.16 10.76 6.54
N ILE A 304 16.13 10.85 5.21
CA ILE A 304 15.89 12.10 4.49
C ILE A 304 14.38 12.39 4.39
N ALA A 305 14.02 13.66 4.16
CA ALA A 305 12.64 14.03 3.90
C ALA A 305 12.14 13.45 2.56
N PRO A 306 10.81 13.22 2.39
CA PRO A 306 10.23 12.79 1.13
C PRO A 306 10.71 13.62 -0.05
N GLN A 307 11.14 12.94 -1.12
CA GLN A 307 11.77 13.61 -2.26
C GLN A 307 10.74 14.20 -3.20
N VAL A 308 10.92 15.46 -3.57
CA VAL A 308 10.10 16.15 -4.57
C VAL A 308 10.50 15.69 -5.96
N ILE A 309 9.54 15.24 -6.77
CA ILE A 309 9.78 14.96 -8.18
C ILE A 309 9.55 16.26 -8.97
N ALA A 310 10.63 16.84 -9.52
CA ALA A 310 10.55 17.95 -10.44
C ALA A 310 10.00 17.47 -11.80
N THR A 311 8.71 17.72 -12.05
CA THR A 311 8.04 17.33 -13.30
C THR A 311 7.87 18.48 -14.29
N GLN A 312 8.40 19.66 -13.96
CA GLN A 312 8.35 20.85 -14.81
C GLN A 312 9.63 20.97 -15.63
N ILE A 313 9.56 21.73 -16.73
CA ILE A 313 10.72 22.06 -17.55
C ILE A 313 11.74 22.78 -16.65
N GLY A 314 12.96 22.23 -16.59
CA GLY A 314 14.06 22.89 -15.89
C GLY A 314 14.44 24.17 -16.61
N THR A 315 14.62 25.26 -15.87
CA THR A 315 15.34 26.46 -16.32
C THR A 315 16.84 26.25 -16.14
#